data_AF-A0A0N9VS95-F1
#
_entry.id   AF-A0A0N9VS95-F1
#
_cell.length_a   1.000
_cell.length_b   1.000
_cell.length_c   1.000
_cell.angle_alpha   90.00
_cell.angle_beta   90.00
_cell.angle_gamma   90.00
#
_symmetry.space_group_name_H-M   'P 1'
#
loop_
_entity.id
_entity.type
_entity.pdbx_description
1 polymer ?
#
loop_
_entity_poly.entity_id
_entity_poly.type
_entity_poly.pdbx_seq_one_letter_code
_entity_poly.pdbx_strand_id
1 'polypeptide(L)'
;MARAAINVLGATGEMYDLVSQGTIDVDSYRRSSGVYCITGCLGMVPFPPLDEGWGYTVSQVDGRADVEIDYADKVLTATVTRDG
;
A
#
# COMPACT_ATOMS: atom_id res chain seq x y z
N MET A 1 17.86 -1.63 8.06
CA MET A 1 16.90 -1.92 6.98
C MET A 1 15.87 -0.80 6.98
N ALA A 2 15.76 -0.04 5.88
CA ALA A 2 14.74 0.99 5.76
C ALA A 2 13.40 0.32 5.43
N ARG A 3 12.33 0.68 6.16
CA ARG A 3 10.98 0.17 5.90
C ARG A 3 10.00 1.32 5.88
N ALA A 4 8.99 1.20 5.02
CA ALA A 4 7.78 1.98 5.13
C ALA A 4 6.56 1.08 4.98
N ALA A 5 5.48 1.41 5.69
CA ALA A 5 4.25 0.66 5.70
C ALA A 5 3.07 1.62 5.79
N ILE A 6 2.01 1.33 5.03
CA ILE A 6 0.75 2.07 5.05
C ILE A 6 -0.31 1.05 5.43
N ASN A 7 -0.99 1.27 6.55
CA ASN A 7 -2.06 0.39 6.99
C ASN A 7 -3.41 1.07 6.73
N VAL A 8 -4.27 0.37 5.99
CA VAL A 8 -5.53 0.90 5.48
C VAL A 8 -6.70 0.11 6.05
N LEU A 9 -7.74 0.80 6.51
CA LEU A 9 -8.98 0.17 6.97
C LEU A 9 -9.78 -0.36 5.77
N GLY A 10 -10.03 -1.66 5.69
CA GLY A 10 -10.76 -2.24 4.55
C GLY A 10 -12.18 -1.68 4.35
N ALA A 11 -12.84 -1.24 5.43
CA ALA A 11 -14.19 -0.69 5.36
C ALA A 11 -14.25 0.68 4.66
N THR A 12 -13.32 1.59 4.96
CA THR A 12 -13.36 3.00 4.52
C THR A 12 -12.24 3.37 3.55
N GLY A 13 -11.14 2.61 3.56
CA GLY A 13 -9.90 2.92 2.87
C GLY A 13 -9.09 4.03 3.54
N GLU A 14 -9.49 4.47 4.73
CA GLU A 14 -8.72 5.44 5.51
C GLU A 14 -7.46 4.80 6.07
N MET A 15 -6.37 5.57 6.05
CA MET A 15 -5.12 5.21 6.67
C MET A 15 -5.24 5.33 8.19
N TYR A 16 -4.91 4.26 8.92
CA TYR A 16 -4.93 4.28 10.38
C TYR A 16 -3.54 4.21 11.02
N ASP A 17 -2.52 3.83 10.24
CA ASP A 17 -1.13 3.82 10.69
C ASP A 17 -0.17 3.99 9.50
N LEU A 18 0.93 4.73 9.74
CA LEU A 18 1.96 5.05 8.77
C LEU A 18 3.34 4.90 9.40
N VAL A 19 4.16 4.05 8.81
CA VAL A 19 5.59 3.95 9.13
C VAL A 19 6.35 4.48 7.92
N SER A 20 7.23 5.47 8.10
CA SER A 20 8.05 6.05 7.03
C SER A 20 9.39 6.54 7.58
N GLN A 21 10.42 6.60 6.73
CA GLN A 21 11.69 7.29 7.02
C GLN A 21 11.74 8.71 6.44
N GLY A 22 10.68 9.15 5.78
CA GLY A 22 10.46 10.51 5.31
C GLY A 22 9.20 11.10 5.92
N THR A 23 8.97 12.38 5.68
CA THR A 23 7.71 13.06 6.04
C THR A 23 7.04 13.50 4.76
N ILE A 24 5.85 12.98 4.50
CA ILE A 24 5.08 13.27 3.30
C ILE A 24 3.58 13.22 3.61
N ASP A 25 2.82 14.03 2.89
CA ASP A 25 1.35 14.04 2.91
C ASP A 25 0.84 12.81 2.14
N VAL A 26 0.73 11.68 2.86
CA VAL A 26 0.11 10.46 2.34
C VAL A 26 -1.36 10.47 2.69
N ASP A 27 -2.18 10.22 1.68
CA ASP A 27 -3.63 10.09 1.86
C ASP A 27 -4.10 8.78 1.21
N SER A 28 -5.19 8.22 1.73
CA SER A 28 -5.77 6.98 1.20
C SER A 28 -7.29 6.97 1.28
N TYR A 29 -7.92 6.31 0.30
CA TYR A 29 -9.36 6.15 0.24
C TYR A 29 -9.76 4.84 -0.45
N ARG A 30 -10.98 4.38 -0.17
CA ARG A 30 -11.58 3.21 -0.84
C ARG A 30 -12.31 3.68 -2.08
N ARG A 31 -11.84 3.27 -3.26
CA ARG A 31 -12.50 3.55 -4.54
C ARG A 31 -13.73 2.66 -4.72
N SER A 32 -13.63 1.38 -4.36
CA SER A 32 -14.73 0.42 -4.38
C SER A 32 -14.41 -0.78 -3.49
N SER A 33 -15.28 -1.80 -3.43
CA SER A 33 -14.98 -2.99 -2.64
C SER A 33 -13.73 -3.71 -3.17
N GLY A 34 -12.74 -3.88 -2.29
CA GLY A 34 -11.45 -4.47 -2.66
C GLY A 34 -10.50 -3.53 -3.40
N VAL A 35 -10.87 -2.28 -3.72
CA VAL A 35 -10.00 -1.35 -4.45
C VAL A 35 -9.68 -0.13 -3.60
N TYR A 36 -8.41 0.01 -3.25
CA TYR A 36 -7.89 1.06 -2.39
C TYR A 36 -6.90 1.93 -3.18
N CYS A 37 -6.96 3.23 -2.98
CA CYS A 37 -6.09 4.19 -3.64
C CYS A 37 -5.30 4.95 -2.59
N ILE A 38 -3.98 5.07 -2.82
CA ILE A 38 -3.06 5.79 -1.97
C ILE A 38 -2.34 6.85 -2.81
N THR A 39 -2.24 8.06 -2.29
CA THR A 39 -1.54 9.18 -2.94
C THR A 39 -0.37 9.64 -2.09
N GLY A 40 0.60 10.30 -2.72
CA GLY A 40 1.74 10.87 -2.00
C GLY A 40 2.77 9.85 -1.49
N CYS A 41 2.64 8.55 -1.76
CA CYS A 41 3.49 7.50 -1.18
C CYS A 41 4.92 7.37 -1.76
N LEU A 42 5.29 8.17 -2.77
CA LEU A 42 6.67 8.16 -3.29
C LEU A 42 7.64 8.79 -2.30
N GLY A 43 8.79 8.15 -2.11
CA GLY A 43 9.84 8.67 -1.22
C GLY A 43 9.61 8.39 0.27
N MET A 44 8.65 7.53 0.63
CA MET A 44 8.44 7.08 2.02
C MET A 44 9.64 6.34 2.62
N VAL A 45 10.51 5.84 1.78
CA VAL A 45 11.75 5.12 2.08
C VAL A 45 12.67 5.40 0.88
N PRO A 46 13.99 5.53 1.07
CA PRO A 46 14.94 5.63 -0.03
C PRO A 46 14.68 4.52 -1.06
N PHE A 47 14.82 4.82 -2.35
CA PHE A 47 14.72 3.79 -3.38
C PHE A 47 15.66 2.62 -3.01
N PRO A 48 15.21 1.36 -3.12
CA PRO A 48 16.06 0.22 -2.88
C PRO A 48 17.28 0.32 -3.80
N PRO A 49 18.42 -0.25 -3.39
CA PRO A 49 19.53 -0.47 -4.32
C PRO A 49 18.98 -1.11 -5.60
N LEU A 50 19.53 -0.73 -6.76
CA LEU A 50 19.13 -1.22 -8.10
C LEU A 50 18.97 -2.75 -8.15
N ASP A 51 19.69 -3.46 -7.28
CA ASP A 51 19.83 -4.90 -7.26
C ASP A 51 18.84 -5.62 -6.30
N GLU A 52 18.10 -4.88 -5.47
CA GLU A 52 17.22 -5.45 -4.42
C GLU A 52 15.70 -5.28 -4.68
N GLY A 53 15.28 -4.25 -5.43
CA GLY A 53 13.87 -4.03 -5.78
C GLY A 53 12.94 -3.73 -4.60
N TRP A 54 11.64 -3.53 -4.88
CA TRP A 54 10.59 -3.33 -3.86
C TRP A 54 9.82 -4.63 -3.64
N GLY A 55 9.48 -4.97 -2.38
CA GLY A 55 8.63 -6.11 -2.02
C GLY A 55 7.35 -5.67 -1.30
N TYR A 56 6.37 -6.58 -1.15
CA TYR A 56 5.18 -6.38 -0.33
C TYR A 56 4.95 -7.60 0.58
N THR A 57 4.10 -7.46 1.60
CA THR A 57 3.71 -8.56 2.49
C THR A 57 2.21 -8.45 2.78
N VAL A 58 1.49 -9.55 2.66
CA VAL A 58 0.07 -9.67 3.03
C VAL A 58 -0.03 -10.39 4.38
N SER A 59 -0.92 -9.94 5.25
CA SER A 59 -1.13 -10.57 6.56
C SER A 59 -1.68 -12.00 6.39
N GLN A 60 -1.12 -12.98 7.12
CA GLN A 60 -1.56 -14.38 7.07
C GLN A 60 -3.01 -14.59 7.55
N VAL A 61 -3.58 -13.61 8.25
CA VAL A 61 -4.94 -13.66 8.82
C VAL A 61 -6.03 -13.46 7.74
N ASP A 62 -5.69 -12.88 6.59
CA ASP A 62 -6.67 -12.53 5.54
C ASP A 62 -7.10 -13.72 4.65
N GLY A 63 -6.53 -14.92 4.86
CA GLY A 63 -6.78 -16.09 3.99
C GLY A 63 -6.20 -15.89 2.59
N ARG A 64 -6.51 -16.79 1.63
CA ARG A 64 -6.13 -16.63 0.21
C ARG A 64 -6.81 -15.38 -0.35
N ALA A 65 -6.15 -14.23 -0.22
CA ALA A 65 -6.49 -13.01 -0.91
C ALA A 65 -5.32 -12.68 -1.83
N ASP A 66 -5.60 -12.55 -3.11
CA ASP A 66 -4.65 -12.07 -4.10
C ASP A 66 -4.66 -10.55 -4.07
N VAL A 67 -3.47 -9.96 -3.99
CA VAL A 67 -3.30 -8.51 -3.97
C VAL A 67 -2.50 -8.09 -5.19
N GLU A 68 -3.13 -7.33 -6.07
CA GLU A 68 -2.48 -6.66 -7.19
C GLU A 68 -2.19 -5.21 -6.81
N ILE A 69 -1.01 -4.72 -7.15
CA ILE A 69 -0.58 -3.35 -6.88
C ILE A 69 -0.13 -2.72 -8.20
N ASP A 70 -0.71 -1.57 -8.52
CA ASP A 70 -0.31 -0.74 -9.67
C ASP A 70 0.02 0.68 -9.20
N TYR A 71 1.04 1.29 -9.82
CA TYR A 71 1.38 2.68 -9.58
C TYR A 71 1.37 3.45 -10.89
N ALA A 72 0.34 4.28 -11.06
CA ALA A 72 0.15 5.12 -12.23
C ALA A 72 -0.39 6.50 -11.80
N ASP A 73 -0.05 7.55 -12.56
CA ASP A 73 -0.58 8.91 -12.35
C ASP A 73 -0.48 9.43 -10.91
N LYS A 74 0.61 9.06 -10.23
CA LYS A 74 0.91 9.37 -8.83
C LYS A 74 0.01 8.70 -7.78
N VAL A 75 -0.72 7.67 -8.16
CA VAL A 75 -1.62 6.90 -7.29
C VAL A 75 -1.17 5.44 -7.25
N LEU A 76 -0.97 4.93 -6.03
CA LEU A 76 -0.81 3.50 -5.78
C LEU A 76 -2.20 2.89 -5.61
N THR A 77 -2.58 1.99 -6.50
CA THR A 77 -3.85 1.26 -6.43
C THR A 77 -3.57 -0.16 -5.95
N ALA A 78 -4.23 -0.56 -4.86
CA ALA A 78 -4.21 -1.93 -4.36
C ALA A 78 -5.57 -2.58 -4.61
N THR A 79 -5.59 -3.66 -5.38
CA THR A 79 -6.76 -4.47 -5.67
C THR A 79 -6.66 -5.78 -4.91
N VAL A 80 -7.56 -6.00 -3.95
CA VAL A 80 -7.64 -7.19 -3.12
C VAL A 80 -8.80 -8.06 -3.61
N THR A 81 -8.46 -9.24 -4.12
CA THR A 81 -9.43 -10.26 -4.53
C THR A 81 -9.37 -11.40 -3.52
N ARG A 82 -10.50 -11.70 -2.88
CA ARG A 82 -10.62 -12.89 -2.04
C ARG A 82 -11.45 -13.91 -2.84
N ASP A 83 -10.98 -15.15 -2.92
CA ASP A 83 -11.82 -16.26 -3.38
C ASP A 83 -13.13 -16.24 -2.57
N GLY A 84 -14.26 -16.21 -3.26
CA GLY A 84 -15.59 -16.09 -2.65
C GLY A 84 -15.88 -17.13 -1.58
#